data_AF-W6YQJ9-F1
#
_entry.id   AF-W6YQJ9-F1
#
_cell.length_a   1.000
_cell.length_b   1.000
_cell.length_c   1.000
_cell.angle_alpha   90.00
_cell.angle_beta   90.00
_cell.angle_gamma   90.00
#
_symmetry.space_group_name_H-M   'P 1'
#
loop_
_entity.id
_entity.type
_entity.pdbx_description
1 polymer ?
#
loop_
_entity_poly.entity_id
_entity_poly.type
_entity_poly.pdbx_seq_one_letter_code
_entity_poly.pdbx_strand_id
1 'polypeptide(L)'
;MPHTELSFSESIKDDIASWSVASKCAIVNACWPHLHSLSHNFDEQEYSAFFEILGRILKNLSPARNFKIQNLNDLIKATDFLVANRQQTKGALVAEFIGQSGDAKEEDVVRMIELVARVQVGINICSQGMSTGRQTSRDTPVEWPPDKTLPEVIATFFENKKRRAISSDEIFDPSFTAAKLKGICHLHIRWTDNLVDHLKLDGRPGDRILSIYRHKLFLTNHRHLNSPNIIPTKVLDEAMRTLALLFPSGDSKTISLLKKEKIPDWSIVPSEISREMALDDFEYWRGDLARLLDLKRGPPETIAQTLLDTRDFSQFATLWIAILGVFLITVIFGTLSTVYAIKQYQMAVKSYDLSLATACQQLPQLPGFCPLNAPPI
;
A
#
# COMPACT_ATOMS: atom_id res chain seq x y z
N MET A 1 3.59 -1.60 46.46
CA MET A 1 2.88 -0.36 46.05
C MET A 1 1.62 -0.79 45.32
N PRO A 2 0.45 -0.17 45.56
CA PRO A 2 -0.80 -0.63 44.98
C PRO A 2 -0.80 -0.29 43.48
N HIS A 3 -0.94 -1.32 42.63
CA HIS A 3 -1.10 -1.16 41.20
C HIS A 3 -2.51 -0.62 40.93
N THR A 4 -2.61 0.59 40.41
CA THR A 4 -3.86 1.15 39.91
C THR A 4 -4.31 0.30 38.72
N GLU A 5 -5.42 -0.44 38.88
CA GLU A 5 -6.02 -1.24 37.82
C GLU A 5 -6.57 -0.31 36.73
N LEU A 6 -5.84 -0.23 35.62
CA LEU A 6 -6.22 0.55 34.44
C LEU A 6 -7.30 -0.19 33.66
N SER A 7 -8.53 0.29 33.77
CA SER A 7 -9.68 -0.19 32.99
C SER A 7 -9.67 0.43 31.60
N PHE A 8 -9.89 -0.37 30.56
CA PHE A 8 -10.00 0.09 29.16
C PHE A 8 -11.33 0.86 28.94
N SER A 9 -11.46 2.05 29.51
CA SER A 9 -12.61 2.94 29.29
C SER A 9 -12.38 3.87 28.08
N GLU A 10 -13.31 4.79 27.79
CA GLU A 10 -13.52 5.46 26.49
C GLU A 10 -12.31 6.13 25.80
N SER A 11 -11.15 6.29 26.47
CA SER A 11 -9.90 6.74 25.85
C SER A 11 -8.70 5.80 26.06
N ILE A 12 -8.80 4.59 25.51
CA ILE A 12 -7.72 3.57 25.50
C ILE A 12 -6.36 4.10 25.02
N LYS A 13 -6.33 5.10 24.13
CA LYS A 13 -5.05 5.69 23.67
C LYS A 13 -4.37 6.53 24.76
N ASP A 14 -5.14 7.32 25.49
CA ASP A 14 -4.63 8.12 26.61
C ASP A 14 -4.24 7.18 27.77
N ASP A 15 -4.98 6.09 27.95
CA ASP A 15 -4.65 5.04 28.91
C ASP A 15 -3.28 4.41 28.61
N ILE A 16 -2.98 3.99 27.37
CA ILE A 16 -1.69 3.36 27.04
C ILE A 16 -0.52 4.35 27.18
N ALA A 17 -0.70 5.60 26.78
CA ALA A 17 0.34 6.62 26.95
C ALA A 17 0.69 6.80 28.44
N SER A 18 -0.32 6.72 29.32
CA SER A 18 -0.17 6.84 30.77
C SER A 18 0.43 5.60 31.46
N TRP A 19 0.59 4.48 30.75
CA TRP A 19 1.14 3.26 31.33
C TRP A 19 2.58 3.46 31.81
N SER A 20 2.87 2.90 32.98
CA SER A 20 4.24 2.86 33.50
C SER A 20 5.17 2.10 32.54
N VAL A 21 6.46 2.45 32.54
CA VAL A 21 7.48 1.73 31.76
C VAL A 21 7.47 0.23 32.10
N ALA A 22 7.25 -0.12 33.37
CA ALA A 22 7.14 -1.51 33.79
C ALA A 22 5.94 -2.23 33.14
N SER A 23 4.79 -1.56 33.03
CA SER A 23 3.59 -2.09 32.36
C SER A 23 3.80 -2.26 30.86
N LYS A 24 4.43 -1.27 30.20
CA LYS A 24 4.81 -1.32 28.78
C LYS A 24 5.80 -2.46 28.50
N CYS A 25 6.80 -2.62 29.35
CA CYS A 25 7.76 -3.72 29.26
C CYS A 25 7.10 -5.09 29.52
N ALA A 26 6.18 -5.19 30.48
CA ALA A 26 5.49 -6.44 30.79
C ALA A 26 4.68 -6.98 29.60
N ILE A 27 3.92 -6.13 28.89
CA ILE A 27 3.15 -6.57 27.72
C ILE A 27 4.05 -6.95 26.53
N VAL A 28 5.18 -6.24 26.35
CA VAL A 28 6.18 -6.59 25.32
C VAL A 28 6.80 -7.95 25.63
N ASN A 29 7.19 -8.20 26.88
CA ASN A 29 7.73 -9.48 27.32
C ASN A 29 6.71 -10.62 27.26
N ALA A 30 5.43 -10.33 27.51
CA ALA A 30 4.36 -11.31 27.33
C ALA A 30 4.24 -11.74 25.85
N CYS A 31 4.33 -10.78 24.91
CA CYS A 31 4.30 -11.09 23.48
C CYS A 31 5.56 -11.82 23.00
N TRP A 32 6.73 -11.43 23.54
CA TRP A 32 8.05 -11.93 23.16
C TRP A 32 8.89 -12.29 24.40
N PRO A 33 8.71 -13.49 24.97
CA PRO A 33 9.35 -13.89 26.23
C PRO A 33 10.88 -13.80 26.19
N HIS A 34 11.52 -14.12 25.06
CA HIS A 34 12.98 -14.04 24.95
C HIS A 34 13.57 -12.65 25.24
N LEU A 35 12.75 -11.60 25.26
CA LEU A 35 13.14 -10.23 25.59
C LEU A 35 13.12 -9.92 27.10
N HIS A 36 13.00 -10.91 27.99
CA HIS A 36 12.94 -10.74 29.45
C HIS A 36 14.03 -9.80 30.05
N SER A 37 15.17 -9.61 29.38
CA SER A 37 16.25 -8.69 29.80
C SER A 37 16.03 -7.21 29.45
N LEU A 38 14.95 -6.85 28.74
CA LEU A 38 14.65 -5.46 28.36
C LEU A 38 14.38 -4.53 29.54
N SER A 39 14.14 -5.04 30.75
CA SER A 39 13.78 -4.20 31.91
C SER A 39 14.78 -3.09 32.23
N HIS A 40 16.05 -3.25 31.85
CA HIS A 40 17.10 -2.25 32.08
C HIS A 40 17.39 -1.34 30.87
N ASN A 41 17.03 -1.75 29.66
CA ASN A 41 17.35 -1.05 28.39
C ASN A 41 16.11 -0.84 27.51
N PHE A 42 14.92 -0.74 28.11
CA PHE A 42 13.68 -0.57 27.37
C PHE A 42 13.64 0.81 26.71
N ASP A 43 13.74 0.84 25.38
CA ASP A 43 13.53 2.06 24.59
C ASP A 43 12.05 2.18 24.21
N GLU A 44 11.34 3.09 24.88
CA GLU A 44 9.93 3.36 24.57
C GLU A 44 9.73 3.87 23.13
N GLN A 45 10.71 4.58 22.57
CA GLN A 45 10.61 5.12 21.22
C GLN A 45 10.63 3.99 20.18
N GLU A 46 11.43 2.94 20.39
CA GLU A 46 11.50 1.76 19.53
C GLU A 46 10.15 1.00 19.50
N TYR A 47 9.47 0.90 20.64
CA TYR A 47 8.20 0.19 20.79
C TYR A 47 6.95 1.07 20.60
N SER A 48 7.12 2.37 20.33
CA SER A 48 6.02 3.32 20.14
C SER A 48 5.00 2.86 19.08
N ALA A 49 5.49 2.30 17.96
CA ALA A 49 4.64 1.75 16.90
C ALA A 49 3.80 0.57 17.38
N PHE A 50 4.36 -0.32 18.22
CA PHE A 50 3.62 -1.43 18.83
C PHE A 50 2.49 -0.93 19.70
N PHE A 51 2.75 0.05 20.57
CA PHE A 51 1.72 0.64 21.43
C PHE A 51 0.63 1.37 20.62
N GLU A 52 0.97 1.99 19.50
CA GLU A 52 -0.02 2.59 18.61
C GLU A 52 -0.94 1.55 17.96
N ILE A 53 -0.39 0.39 17.54
CA ILE A 53 -1.19 -0.74 17.06
C ILE A 53 -2.09 -1.26 18.16
N LEU A 54 -1.52 -1.53 19.34
CA LEU A 54 -2.25 -2.08 20.48
C LEU A 54 -3.43 -1.17 20.81
N GLY A 55 -3.22 0.14 20.90
CA GLY A 55 -4.27 1.12 21.13
C GLY A 55 -5.34 1.13 20.04
N ARG A 56 -4.96 0.93 18.76
CA ARG A 56 -5.94 0.82 17.66
C ARG A 56 -6.73 -0.48 17.69
N ILE A 57 -6.07 -1.61 17.95
CA ILE A 57 -6.72 -2.91 18.10
C ILE A 57 -7.73 -2.82 19.24
N LEU A 58 -7.31 -2.38 20.42
CA LEU A 58 -8.15 -2.27 21.61
C LEU A 58 -9.29 -1.25 21.43
N LYS A 59 -9.05 -0.10 20.79
CA LYS A 59 -10.10 0.87 20.45
C LYS A 59 -11.18 0.26 19.55
N ASN A 60 -10.80 -0.60 18.60
CA ASN A 60 -11.75 -1.26 17.71
C ASN A 60 -12.61 -2.31 18.43
N LEU A 61 -12.26 -2.72 19.65
CA LEU A 61 -13.04 -3.63 20.49
C LEU A 61 -14.08 -2.92 21.35
N SER A 62 -13.87 -1.62 21.66
CA SER A 62 -14.75 -0.82 22.51
C SER A 62 -16.27 -0.89 22.19
N PRO A 63 -16.72 -1.04 20.92
CA PRO A 63 -18.14 -1.19 20.62
C PRO A 63 -18.74 -2.55 21.05
N ALA A 64 -17.93 -3.59 21.17
CA ALA A 64 -18.37 -4.93 21.55
C ALA A 64 -18.20 -5.10 23.06
N ARG A 65 -19.22 -4.71 23.83
CA ARG A 65 -19.25 -4.63 25.31
C ARG A 65 -19.03 -5.95 26.09
N ASN A 66 -18.67 -7.06 25.43
CA ASN A 66 -18.58 -8.39 26.03
C ASN A 66 -17.17 -9.00 25.85
N PHE A 67 -16.10 -8.29 26.22
CA PHE A 67 -14.78 -8.91 26.35
C PHE A 67 -14.45 -9.16 27.80
N LYS A 68 -13.82 -10.30 28.07
CA LYS A 68 -13.30 -10.62 29.41
C LYS A 68 -12.07 -9.80 29.79
N ILE A 69 -11.33 -9.30 28.80
CA ILE A 69 -10.17 -8.41 29.03
C ILE A 69 -10.70 -7.02 29.38
N GLN A 70 -10.64 -6.67 30.65
CA GLN A 70 -11.06 -5.35 31.14
C GLN A 70 -9.86 -4.44 31.47
N ASN A 71 -8.70 -5.03 31.72
CA ASN A 71 -7.48 -4.32 32.06
C ASN A 71 -6.24 -4.96 31.41
N LEU A 72 -5.10 -4.25 31.49
CA LEU A 72 -3.82 -4.72 30.96
C LEU A 72 -3.36 -6.06 31.56
N ASN A 73 -3.66 -6.32 32.83
CA ASN A 73 -3.24 -7.54 33.51
C ASN A 73 -3.96 -8.77 32.92
N ASP A 74 -5.23 -8.63 32.56
CA ASP A 74 -6.00 -9.67 31.88
C ASP A 74 -5.42 -9.96 30.48
N LEU A 75 -5.01 -8.92 29.75
CA LEU A 75 -4.36 -9.06 28.45
C LEU A 75 -3.03 -9.79 28.57
N ILE A 76 -2.20 -9.43 29.56
CA ILE A 76 -0.91 -10.10 29.82
C ILE A 76 -1.14 -11.57 30.17
N LYS A 77 -2.03 -11.88 31.11
CA LYS A 77 -2.36 -13.26 31.50
C LYS A 77 -2.87 -14.09 30.33
N ALA A 78 -3.73 -13.52 29.49
CA ALA A 78 -4.24 -14.21 28.32
C ALA A 78 -3.15 -14.42 27.26
N THR A 79 -2.20 -13.48 27.15
CA THR A 79 -1.01 -13.62 26.27
C THR A 79 -0.10 -14.72 26.77
N ASP A 80 0.23 -14.74 28.06
CA ASP A 80 1.04 -15.79 28.68
C ASP A 80 0.38 -17.16 28.53
N PHE A 81 -0.94 -17.24 28.70
CA PHE A 81 -1.72 -18.47 28.47
C PHE A 81 -1.60 -18.97 27.03
N LEU A 82 -1.75 -18.08 26.04
CA LEU A 82 -1.62 -18.46 24.62
C LEU A 82 -0.19 -18.90 24.28
N VAL A 83 0.82 -18.20 24.79
CA VAL A 83 2.24 -18.53 24.60
C VAL A 83 2.56 -19.91 25.17
N ALA A 84 2.14 -20.19 26.41
CA ALA A 84 2.37 -21.46 27.09
C ALA A 84 1.69 -22.63 26.37
N ASN A 85 0.50 -22.40 25.81
CA ASN A 85 -0.33 -23.42 25.17
C ASN A 85 -0.33 -23.35 23.64
N ARG A 86 0.69 -22.76 23.01
CA ARG A 86 0.78 -22.55 21.55
C ARG A 86 0.63 -23.80 20.67
N GLN A 87 0.85 -24.99 21.23
CA GLN A 87 0.73 -26.27 20.55
C GLN A 87 -0.68 -26.88 20.64
N GLN A 88 -1.59 -26.25 21.39
CA GLN A 88 -2.96 -26.69 21.49
C GLN A 88 -3.82 -26.14 20.34
N THR A 89 -4.87 -26.90 20.00
CA THR A 89 -5.88 -26.42 19.05
C THR A 89 -6.71 -25.32 19.69
N LYS A 90 -7.32 -24.47 18.88
CA LYS A 90 -8.20 -23.40 19.38
C LYS A 90 -9.32 -23.93 20.27
N GLY A 91 -9.97 -25.04 19.89
CA GLY A 91 -11.02 -25.66 20.69
C GLY A 91 -10.53 -26.12 22.06
N ALA A 92 -9.32 -26.69 22.12
CA ALA A 92 -8.69 -27.07 23.39
C ALA A 92 -8.35 -25.85 24.27
N LEU A 93 -7.78 -24.78 23.67
CA LEU A 93 -7.50 -23.53 24.38
C LEU A 93 -8.76 -22.91 24.98
N VAL A 94 -9.85 -22.89 24.22
CA VAL A 94 -11.15 -22.37 24.68
C VAL A 94 -11.69 -23.22 25.82
N ALA A 95 -11.69 -24.54 25.68
CA ALA A 95 -12.17 -25.47 26.71
C ALA A 95 -11.36 -25.36 28.01
N GLU A 96 -10.04 -25.30 27.92
CA GLU A 96 -9.14 -25.15 29.07
C GLU A 96 -9.39 -23.82 29.78
N PHE A 97 -9.49 -22.72 29.03
CA PHE A 97 -9.70 -21.41 29.62
C PHE A 97 -11.07 -21.29 30.30
N ILE A 98 -12.12 -21.87 29.71
CA ILE A 98 -13.46 -21.95 30.35
C ILE A 98 -13.36 -22.76 31.65
N GLY A 99 -12.66 -23.90 31.63
CA GLY A 99 -12.44 -24.75 32.81
C GLY A 99 -11.72 -24.02 33.96
N GLN A 100 -10.76 -23.15 33.65
CA GLN A 100 -10.07 -22.32 34.65
C GLN A 100 -10.93 -21.12 35.13
N SER A 101 -11.90 -20.69 34.34
CA SER A 101 -12.65 -19.44 34.54
C SER A 101 -14.05 -19.63 35.12
N GLY A 102 -14.61 -20.84 35.10
CA GLY A 102 -15.87 -21.23 35.75
C GLY A 102 -17.17 -20.64 35.19
N ASP A 103 -17.17 -19.40 34.67
CA ASP A 103 -18.39 -18.63 34.31
C ASP A 103 -18.26 -17.84 33.00
N ALA A 104 -17.22 -18.12 32.19
CA ALA A 104 -17.00 -17.38 30.95
C ALA A 104 -17.82 -17.97 29.79
N LYS A 105 -18.56 -17.12 29.06
CA LYS A 105 -19.21 -17.52 27.80
C LYS A 105 -18.15 -17.90 26.77
N GLU A 106 -18.40 -18.98 26.04
CA GLU A 106 -17.49 -19.48 25.01
C GLU A 106 -17.12 -18.42 23.97
N GLU A 107 -18.10 -17.65 23.49
CA GLU A 107 -17.87 -16.57 22.52
C GLU A 107 -16.89 -15.51 23.03
N ASP A 108 -16.98 -15.15 24.31
CA ASP A 108 -16.15 -14.10 24.90
C ASP A 108 -14.71 -14.59 25.07
N VAL A 109 -14.53 -15.88 25.36
CA VAL A 109 -13.22 -16.56 25.39
C VAL A 109 -12.61 -16.65 24.00
N VAL A 110 -13.38 -17.05 22.98
CA VAL A 110 -12.92 -17.09 21.58
C VAL A 110 -12.46 -15.71 21.13
N ARG A 111 -13.28 -14.67 21.38
CA ARG A 111 -12.93 -13.28 21.03
C ARG A 111 -11.65 -12.81 21.72
N MET A 112 -11.47 -13.19 22.99
CA MET A 112 -10.27 -12.90 23.77
C MET A 112 -9.02 -13.58 23.19
N ILE A 113 -9.09 -14.88 22.90
CA ILE A 113 -7.98 -15.66 22.35
C ILE A 113 -7.57 -15.12 20.97
N GLU A 114 -8.53 -14.80 20.10
CA GLU A 114 -8.25 -14.22 18.79
C GLU A 114 -7.62 -12.83 18.88
N LEU A 115 -8.10 -12.00 19.80
CA LEU A 115 -7.51 -10.69 20.07
C LEU A 115 -6.05 -10.80 20.48
N VAL A 116 -5.76 -11.68 21.45
CA VAL A 116 -4.40 -11.91 21.94
C VAL A 116 -3.51 -12.41 20.80
N ALA A 117 -4.02 -13.35 19.99
CA ALA A 117 -3.29 -13.85 18.83
C ALA A 117 -2.98 -12.74 17.82
N ARG A 118 -3.91 -11.80 17.58
CA ARG A 118 -3.66 -10.62 16.73
C ARG A 118 -2.59 -9.71 17.28
N VAL A 119 -2.67 -9.38 18.57
CA VAL A 119 -1.69 -8.51 19.25
C VAL A 119 -0.30 -9.12 19.21
N GLN A 120 -0.21 -10.43 19.45
CA GLN A 120 1.06 -11.15 19.48
C GLN A 120 1.68 -11.28 18.08
N VAL A 121 0.88 -11.65 17.08
CA VAL A 121 1.41 -12.05 15.76
C VAL A 121 1.46 -10.88 14.77
N GLY A 122 0.59 -9.87 14.91
CA GLY A 122 0.46 -8.81 13.90
C GLY A 122 -0.25 -9.28 12.62
N ILE A 123 -1.10 -10.30 12.74
CA ILE A 123 -1.94 -10.83 11.65
C ILE A 123 -3.40 -10.75 12.07
N ASN A 124 -4.28 -10.38 11.14
CA ASN A 124 -5.72 -10.29 11.38
C ASN A 124 -6.36 -11.68 11.47
N ILE A 125 -6.36 -12.29 12.66
CA ILE A 125 -6.94 -13.62 12.92
C ILE A 125 -8.40 -13.52 13.34
N CYS A 126 -9.33 -14.27 12.74
CA CYS A 126 -10.74 -14.28 13.16
C CYS A 126 -11.45 -15.62 12.88
N SER A 127 -12.59 -15.85 13.52
CA SER A 127 -13.56 -16.87 13.09
C SER A 127 -14.55 -16.33 12.09
N GLN A 128 -15.06 -17.18 11.20
CA GLN A 128 -16.27 -16.86 10.44
C GLN A 128 -17.43 -16.57 11.40
N GLY A 129 -18.18 -15.50 11.13
CA GLY A 129 -19.37 -15.11 11.90
C GLY A 129 -19.10 -14.39 13.23
N MET A 130 -17.85 -14.31 13.70
CA MET A 130 -17.48 -13.58 14.92
C MET A 130 -16.47 -12.48 14.61
N SER A 131 -16.95 -11.24 14.57
CA SER A 131 -16.06 -10.09 14.37
C SER A 131 -15.50 -9.62 15.70
N THR A 132 -14.19 -9.81 15.91
CA THR A 132 -13.44 -9.13 16.96
C THR A 132 -13.15 -7.69 16.53
N GLY A 133 -14.13 -6.81 16.76
CA GLY A 133 -14.04 -5.38 16.50
C GLY A 133 -14.24 -4.97 15.04
N ARG A 134 -14.17 -3.66 14.76
CA ARG A 134 -14.36 -3.12 13.40
C ARG A 134 -13.20 -3.54 12.48
N GLN A 135 -13.39 -4.59 11.69
CA GLN A 135 -12.46 -4.91 10.60
C GLN A 135 -12.50 -3.80 9.56
N THR A 136 -11.33 -3.31 9.13
CA THR A 136 -11.31 -2.51 7.91
C THR A 136 -11.66 -3.46 6.76
N SER A 137 -12.59 -3.08 5.89
CA SER A 137 -13.09 -3.97 4.82
C SER A 137 -12.01 -4.40 3.81
N ARG A 138 -10.78 -3.92 3.95
CA ARG A 138 -9.66 -4.16 3.04
C ARG A 138 -8.61 -5.13 3.60
N ASP A 139 -8.63 -5.41 4.90
CA ASP A 139 -7.68 -6.32 5.54
C ASP A 139 -8.10 -7.77 5.31
N THR A 140 -7.17 -8.62 4.88
CA THR A 140 -7.47 -10.04 4.65
C THR A 140 -7.52 -10.77 5.99
N PRO A 141 -8.69 -11.31 6.39
CA PRO A 141 -8.78 -12.13 7.58
C PRO A 141 -8.11 -13.48 7.36
N VAL A 142 -7.46 -14.00 8.40
CA VAL A 142 -7.02 -15.40 8.48
C VAL A 142 -7.98 -16.14 9.39
N GLU A 143 -8.69 -17.10 8.81
CA GLU A 143 -9.61 -17.95 9.56
C GLU A 143 -8.84 -18.88 10.49
N TRP A 144 -9.24 -18.94 11.77
CA TRP A 144 -8.69 -19.89 12.74
C TRP A 144 -9.74 -20.96 13.14
N PRO A 145 -9.71 -22.14 12.50
CA PRO A 145 -10.60 -23.25 12.81
C PRO A 145 -10.39 -23.82 14.23
N PRO A 146 -11.43 -24.41 14.86
CA PRO A 146 -11.34 -24.97 16.20
C PRO A 146 -10.37 -26.15 16.32
N ASP A 147 -10.15 -26.90 15.24
CA ASP A 147 -9.34 -28.12 15.16
C ASP A 147 -7.85 -27.85 14.86
N LYS A 148 -7.45 -26.59 14.68
CA LYS A 148 -6.10 -26.21 14.28
C LYS A 148 -5.36 -25.42 15.36
N THR A 149 -4.06 -25.62 15.42
CA THR A 149 -3.16 -24.77 16.21
C THR A 149 -2.90 -23.45 15.48
N LEU A 150 -2.55 -22.39 16.22
CA LEU A 150 -2.25 -21.09 15.61
C LEU A 150 -1.08 -21.14 14.61
N PRO A 151 0.06 -21.80 14.92
CA PRO A 151 1.16 -21.94 13.96
C PRO A 151 0.76 -22.70 12.69
N GLU A 152 -0.06 -23.74 12.80
CA GLU A 152 -0.56 -24.49 11.63
C GLU A 152 -1.39 -23.63 10.69
N VAL A 153 -2.27 -22.80 11.23
CA VAL A 153 -3.12 -21.90 10.43
C VAL A 153 -2.27 -20.90 9.66
N ILE A 154 -1.30 -20.27 10.33
CA ILE A 154 -0.41 -19.29 9.71
C ILE A 154 0.47 -19.96 8.65
N ALA A 155 1.08 -21.11 8.97
CA ALA A 155 1.88 -21.86 8.01
C ALA A 155 1.05 -22.26 6.78
N THR A 156 -0.15 -22.80 6.97
CA THR A 156 -1.05 -23.18 5.88
C THR A 156 -1.42 -22.00 5.00
N PHE A 157 -1.67 -20.82 5.60
CA PHE A 157 -1.97 -19.61 4.84
C PHE A 157 -0.81 -19.22 3.90
N PHE A 158 0.42 -19.16 4.42
CA PHE A 158 1.59 -18.80 3.62
C PHE A 158 1.98 -19.89 2.62
N GLU A 159 1.84 -21.17 2.95
CA GLU A 159 2.04 -22.27 1.99
C GLU A 159 1.05 -22.21 0.82
N ASN A 160 -0.22 -21.87 1.08
CA ASN A 160 -1.18 -21.63 0.01
C ASN A 160 -0.81 -20.43 -0.86
N LYS A 161 -0.22 -19.39 -0.26
CA LYS A 161 0.30 -18.23 -0.99
C LYS A 161 1.47 -18.63 -1.90
N LYS A 162 2.43 -19.38 -1.37
CA LYS A 162 3.56 -19.95 -2.11
C LYS A 162 3.12 -20.81 -3.30
N ARG A 163 2.13 -21.69 -3.12
CA ARG A 163 1.62 -22.55 -4.21
C ARG A 163 1.02 -21.78 -5.39
N ARG A 164 0.56 -20.54 -5.16
CA ARG A 164 0.00 -19.68 -6.21
C ARG A 164 1.07 -18.90 -6.97
N ALA A 165 2.32 -18.95 -6.53
CA ALA A 165 3.41 -18.28 -7.20
C ALA A 165 3.79 -19.00 -8.51
N ILE A 166 3.99 -18.21 -9.56
CA ILE A 166 4.54 -18.68 -10.84
C ILE A 166 6.07 -18.57 -10.75
N SER A 167 6.81 -19.59 -11.18
CA SER A 167 8.27 -19.56 -11.28
C SER A 167 8.74 -18.58 -12.34
N SER A 168 9.78 -17.81 -12.06
CA SER A 168 10.30 -16.83 -13.01
C SER A 168 11.73 -16.44 -12.65
N ASP A 169 12.63 -16.56 -13.62
CA ASP A 169 14.06 -16.22 -13.49
C ASP A 169 14.33 -14.70 -13.60
N GLU A 170 13.30 -13.86 -13.42
CA GLU A 170 13.45 -12.43 -13.59
C GLU A 170 14.23 -11.79 -12.44
N ILE A 171 15.19 -10.93 -12.80
CA ILE A 171 16.01 -10.19 -11.84
C ILE A 171 15.41 -8.80 -11.62
N PHE A 172 15.39 -8.35 -10.36
CA PHE A 172 14.96 -6.99 -10.04
C PHE A 172 16.01 -5.97 -10.44
N ASP A 173 15.59 -4.98 -11.23
CA ASP A 173 16.41 -3.81 -11.51
C ASP A 173 16.56 -2.96 -10.23
N PRO A 174 17.73 -2.31 -9.98
CA PRO A 174 17.94 -1.45 -8.81
C PRO A 174 16.91 -0.30 -8.66
N SER A 175 16.18 0.04 -9.71
CA SER A 175 15.06 0.99 -9.72
C SER A 175 13.73 0.41 -9.23
N PHE A 176 13.67 -0.87 -8.87
CA PHE A 176 12.48 -1.50 -8.28
C PHE A 176 12.34 -1.09 -6.80
N THR A 177 11.92 0.15 -6.56
CA THR A 177 11.70 0.69 -5.21
C THR A 177 10.27 1.20 -5.05
N ALA A 178 9.73 1.19 -3.82
CA ALA A 178 8.39 1.68 -3.53
C ALA A 178 8.20 3.15 -3.96
N ALA A 179 9.23 3.98 -3.79
CA ALA A 179 9.20 5.38 -4.22
C ALA A 179 9.07 5.52 -5.75
N LYS A 180 9.76 4.66 -6.52
CA LYS A 180 9.65 4.65 -7.99
C LYS A 180 8.34 4.03 -8.46
N LEU A 181 7.86 2.97 -7.82
CA LEU A 181 6.54 2.39 -8.10
C LEU A 181 5.41 3.41 -7.84
N LYS A 182 5.49 4.18 -6.75
CA LYS A 182 4.56 5.29 -6.47
C LYS A 182 4.66 6.42 -7.50
N GLY A 183 5.87 6.80 -7.90
CA GLY A 183 6.07 7.91 -8.83
C GLY A 183 5.75 7.58 -10.29
N ILE A 184 6.20 6.43 -10.78
CA ILE A 184 6.11 6.03 -12.19
C ILE A 184 4.81 5.28 -12.45
N CYS A 185 4.47 4.32 -11.58
CA CYS A 185 3.28 3.49 -11.74
C CYS A 185 2.05 4.09 -11.04
N HIS A 186 2.16 5.32 -10.51
CA HIS A 186 1.10 6.05 -9.80
C HIS A 186 0.40 5.20 -8.73
N LEU A 187 1.15 4.30 -8.07
CA LEU A 187 0.62 3.48 -7.00
C LEU A 187 0.36 4.32 -5.75
N HIS A 188 -0.80 4.13 -5.14
CA HIS A 188 -1.07 4.59 -3.78
C HIS A 188 -0.51 3.58 -2.77
N ILE A 189 0.39 4.02 -1.91
CA ILE A 189 0.92 3.16 -0.84
C ILE A 189 -0.03 3.22 0.36
N ARG A 190 -0.50 2.05 0.80
CA ARG A 190 -1.27 1.86 2.02
C ARG A 190 -0.41 1.12 3.05
N TRP A 191 -0.14 1.75 4.19
CA TRP A 191 0.57 1.10 5.29
C TRP A 191 -0.37 0.16 6.05
N THR A 192 -0.16 -1.15 5.95
CA THR A 192 -0.98 -2.15 6.64
C THR A 192 -0.33 -2.61 7.96
N ASP A 193 -1.19 -2.91 8.93
CA ASP A 193 -0.82 -3.56 10.19
C ASP A 193 -0.89 -5.09 10.12
N ASN A 194 -1.37 -5.63 9.00
CA ASN A 194 -1.58 -7.07 8.78
C ASN A 194 -0.49 -7.61 7.84
N LEU A 195 0.37 -8.49 8.34
CA LEU A 195 1.49 -9.05 7.57
C LEU A 195 1.02 -9.80 6.30
N VAL A 196 -0.14 -10.45 6.37
CA VAL A 196 -0.73 -11.18 5.25
C VAL A 196 -1.01 -10.29 4.04
N ASP A 197 -1.36 -9.02 4.28
CA ASP A 197 -1.64 -8.04 3.24
C ASP A 197 -0.36 -7.39 2.69
N HIS A 198 0.83 -7.78 3.14
CA HIS A 198 2.06 -7.28 2.57
C HIS A 198 2.13 -7.59 1.08
N LEU A 199 2.39 -6.57 0.27
CA LEU A 199 2.43 -6.55 -1.20
C LEU A 199 1.08 -6.84 -1.88
N LYS A 200 -0.03 -6.80 -1.14
CA LYS A 200 -1.36 -6.90 -1.74
C LYS A 200 -1.62 -5.68 -2.63
N LEU A 201 -1.85 -5.96 -3.92
CA LEU A 201 -2.22 -4.98 -4.93
C LEU A 201 -3.74 -5.02 -5.13
N ASP A 202 -4.41 -3.97 -4.70
CA ASP A 202 -5.85 -3.76 -4.85
C ASP A 202 -6.13 -2.63 -5.85
N GLY A 203 -7.38 -2.52 -6.30
CA GLY A 203 -7.84 -1.40 -7.12
C GLY A 203 -7.82 -1.67 -8.63
N ARG A 204 -8.29 -0.68 -9.38
CA ARG A 204 -8.40 -0.73 -10.84
C ARG A 204 -7.18 -0.10 -11.49
N PRO A 205 -6.90 -0.36 -12.78
CA PRO A 205 -5.87 0.37 -13.52
C PRO A 205 -6.00 1.88 -13.32
N GLY A 206 -4.90 2.56 -12.97
CA GLY A 206 -4.86 4.01 -12.69
C GLY A 206 -5.24 4.45 -11.27
N ASP A 207 -5.81 3.57 -10.44
CA ASP A 207 -6.09 3.81 -9.00
C ASP A 207 -5.74 2.56 -8.19
N ARG A 208 -4.49 2.12 -8.34
CA ARG A 208 -3.99 0.92 -7.68
C ARG A 208 -3.42 1.26 -6.31
N ILE A 209 -3.73 0.40 -5.34
CA ILE A 209 -3.29 0.53 -3.96
C ILE A 209 -2.36 -0.63 -3.63
N LEU A 210 -1.10 -0.32 -3.33
CA LEU A 210 -0.11 -1.27 -2.84
C LEU A 210 -0.06 -1.25 -1.32
N SER A 211 -0.39 -2.38 -0.71
CA SER A 211 -0.34 -2.54 0.74
C SER A 211 1.07 -2.95 1.18
N ILE A 212 1.66 -2.20 2.10
CA ILE A 212 3.01 -2.47 2.61
C ILE A 212 2.94 -2.60 4.12
N TYR A 213 3.46 -3.72 4.64
CA TYR A 213 3.49 -3.98 6.07
C TYR A 213 4.49 -3.03 6.73
N ARG A 214 4.06 -2.32 7.77
CA ARG A 214 4.89 -1.27 8.38
C ARG A 214 5.71 -1.72 9.59
N HIS A 215 5.36 -2.85 10.22
CA HIS A 215 5.85 -3.19 11.57
C HIS A 215 7.04 -4.11 11.54
N LYS A 216 8.19 -3.54 11.20
CA LYS A 216 9.45 -4.27 11.24
C LYS A 216 9.78 -4.87 12.61
N LEU A 217 9.41 -4.18 13.69
CA LEU A 217 9.58 -4.63 15.07
C LEU A 217 9.02 -6.05 15.28
N PHE A 218 7.83 -6.34 14.75
CA PHE A 218 7.24 -7.67 14.82
C PHE A 218 8.08 -8.72 14.10
N LEU A 219 8.60 -8.39 12.91
CA LEU A 219 9.43 -9.33 12.14
C LEU A 219 10.71 -9.66 12.88
N THR A 220 11.42 -8.64 13.38
CA THR A 220 12.67 -8.81 14.13
C THR A 220 12.44 -9.61 15.41
N ASN A 221 11.45 -9.24 16.23
CA ASN A 221 11.20 -9.91 17.50
C ASN A 221 10.72 -11.37 17.29
N HIS A 222 9.88 -11.65 16.30
CA HIS A 222 9.49 -13.03 15.99
C HIS A 222 10.63 -13.87 15.42
N ARG A 223 11.59 -13.25 14.71
CA ARG A 223 12.75 -13.94 14.14
C ARG A 223 13.73 -14.42 15.22
N HIS A 224 13.88 -13.66 16.31
CA HIS A 224 14.77 -14.00 17.43
C HIS A 224 14.16 -15.01 18.42
N LEU A 225 12.89 -15.39 18.24
CA LEU A 225 12.23 -16.34 19.11
C LEU A 225 12.80 -17.75 18.86
N ASN A 226 13.15 -18.46 19.95
CA ASN A 226 13.64 -19.84 19.86
C ASN A 226 12.49 -20.77 19.45
N SER A 227 12.75 -21.63 18.46
CA SER A 227 11.80 -22.55 17.85
C SER A 227 10.94 -23.35 18.84
N PRO A 228 9.69 -23.71 18.48
CA PRO A 228 8.97 -23.39 17.23
C PRO A 228 8.33 -22.00 17.21
N ASN A 229 8.52 -21.27 16.11
CA ASN A 229 7.94 -19.94 15.91
C ASN A 229 6.48 -20.02 15.43
N ILE A 230 5.65 -19.08 15.87
CA ILE A 230 4.25 -18.98 15.43
C ILE A 230 4.18 -18.63 13.94
N ILE A 231 5.07 -17.75 13.48
CA ILE A 231 5.28 -17.44 12.06
C ILE A 231 6.51 -18.22 11.59
N PRO A 232 6.45 -18.98 10.49
CA PRO A 232 7.61 -19.68 9.96
C PRO A 232 8.77 -18.71 9.68
N THR A 233 9.99 -19.06 10.11
CA THR A 233 11.17 -18.18 9.98
C THR A 233 11.43 -17.76 8.54
N LYS A 234 11.21 -18.66 7.57
CA LYS A 234 11.34 -18.34 6.14
C LYS A 234 10.40 -17.22 5.68
N VAL A 235 9.17 -17.17 6.22
CA VAL A 235 8.18 -16.10 5.94
C VAL A 235 8.69 -14.77 6.50
N LEU A 236 9.24 -14.78 7.73
CA LEU A 236 9.80 -13.57 8.35
C LEU A 236 11.00 -13.05 7.55
N ASP A 237 11.94 -13.92 7.20
CA ASP A 237 13.14 -13.56 6.43
C ASP A 237 12.77 -13.01 5.05
N GLU A 238 11.80 -13.63 4.37
CA GLU A 238 11.33 -13.14 3.08
C GLU A 238 10.62 -11.79 3.19
N ALA A 239 9.76 -11.59 4.20
CA ALA A 239 9.13 -10.29 4.45
C ALA A 239 10.17 -9.19 4.73
N MET A 240 11.25 -9.51 5.44
CA MET A 240 12.34 -8.55 5.66
C MET A 240 13.08 -8.23 4.36
N ARG A 241 13.31 -9.24 3.49
CA ARG A 241 13.94 -9.06 2.17
C ARG A 241 13.07 -8.24 1.22
N THR A 242 11.76 -8.46 1.17
CA THR A 242 10.84 -7.65 0.34
C THR A 242 10.81 -6.19 0.78
N LEU A 243 10.87 -5.93 2.09
CA LEU A 243 10.98 -4.56 2.62
C LEU A 243 12.32 -3.93 2.25
N ALA A 244 13.43 -4.68 2.33
CA ALA A 244 14.75 -4.20 1.89
C ALA A 244 14.81 -3.91 0.39
N LEU A 245 14.17 -4.74 -0.43
CA LEU A 245 14.03 -4.54 -1.88
C LEU A 245 13.28 -3.24 -2.18
N LEU A 246 12.13 -3.02 -1.52
CA LEU A 246 11.28 -1.85 -1.78
C LEU A 246 11.82 -0.55 -1.18
N PHE A 247 12.56 -0.63 -0.07
CA PHE A 247 13.06 0.51 0.69
C PHE A 247 14.57 0.36 0.96
N PRO A 248 15.41 0.45 -0.09
CA PRO A 248 16.84 0.25 0.05
C PRO A 248 17.50 1.36 0.88
N SER A 249 18.48 0.97 1.69
CA SER A 249 19.28 1.89 2.49
C SER A 249 20.01 2.90 1.61
N GLY A 250 19.97 4.18 1.99
CA GLY A 250 20.68 5.27 1.29
C GLY A 250 19.97 5.82 0.04
N ASP A 251 18.81 5.29 -0.37
CA ASP A 251 18.04 5.88 -1.48
C ASP A 251 17.28 7.14 -1.02
N SER A 252 17.67 8.29 -1.57
CA SER A 252 17.12 9.60 -1.18
C SER A 252 15.61 9.71 -1.40
N LYS A 253 15.07 9.07 -2.45
CA LYS A 253 13.63 9.05 -2.75
C LYS A 253 12.86 8.22 -1.73
N THR A 254 13.41 7.07 -1.35
CA THR A 254 12.87 6.23 -0.27
C THR A 254 12.87 6.97 1.06
N ILE A 255 13.98 7.61 1.43
CA ILE A 255 14.08 8.41 2.67
C ILE A 255 13.05 9.56 2.66
N SER A 256 12.91 10.26 1.53
CA SER A 256 11.91 11.33 1.37
C SER A 256 10.49 10.81 1.51
N LEU A 257 10.18 9.65 0.91
CA LEU A 257 8.89 8.99 1.02
C LEU A 257 8.56 8.62 2.48
N LEU A 258 9.47 7.94 3.17
CA LEU A 258 9.27 7.52 4.56
C LEU A 258 9.06 8.72 5.50
N LYS A 259 9.86 9.78 5.34
CA LYS A 259 9.70 11.04 6.08
C LYS A 259 8.35 11.69 5.83
N LYS A 260 7.90 11.75 4.56
CA LYS A 260 6.60 12.32 4.19
C LYS A 260 5.43 11.56 4.82
N GLU A 261 5.54 10.23 4.87
CA GLU A 261 4.52 9.34 5.43
C GLU A 261 4.63 9.17 6.96
N LYS A 262 5.58 9.86 7.61
CA LYS A 262 5.85 9.79 9.07
C LYS A 262 6.07 8.37 9.58
N ILE A 263 6.64 7.50 8.75
CA ILE A 263 7.03 6.16 9.16
C ILE A 263 8.39 6.28 9.88
N PRO A 264 8.54 5.72 11.10
CA PRO A 264 9.81 5.75 11.83
C PRO A 264 10.93 5.20 10.96
N ASP A 265 12.14 5.73 11.13
CA ASP A 265 13.26 5.46 10.22
C ASP A 265 13.56 3.96 10.12
N TRP A 266 13.52 3.41 8.89
CA TRP A 266 13.74 1.98 8.63
C TRP A 266 15.21 1.57 8.67
N SER A 267 16.06 2.42 9.24
CA SER A 267 17.53 2.37 9.27
C SER A 267 18.13 1.07 9.82
N ILE A 268 17.32 0.19 10.41
CA ILE A 268 17.71 -1.14 10.92
C ILE A 268 17.58 -2.23 9.83
N VAL A 269 17.59 -1.93 8.51
CA VAL A 269 17.69 -3.02 7.52
C VAL A 269 19.15 -3.42 7.55
N PRO A 270 19.51 -4.67 7.91
CA PRO A 270 20.90 -5.07 7.85
C PRO A 270 21.42 -4.75 6.45
N SER A 271 22.48 -3.95 6.36
CA SER A 271 23.15 -3.61 5.09
C SER A 271 23.63 -4.85 4.33
N GLU A 272 23.55 -6.03 4.95
CA GLU A 272 23.93 -7.34 4.46
C GLU A 272 22.93 -7.98 3.47
N ILE A 273 21.72 -7.42 3.30
CA ILE A 273 20.77 -7.96 2.31
C ILE A 273 21.23 -7.53 0.91
N SER A 274 21.76 -8.48 0.14
CA SER A 274 22.19 -8.29 -1.26
C SER A 274 21.07 -7.67 -2.09
N ARG A 275 21.41 -6.67 -2.92
CA ARG A 275 20.45 -5.95 -3.76
C ARG A 275 20.11 -6.68 -5.06
N GLU A 276 20.98 -7.58 -5.49
CA GLU A 276 20.72 -8.46 -6.62
C GLU A 276 19.89 -9.63 -6.09
N MET A 277 18.57 -9.47 -6.21
CA MET A 277 17.61 -10.50 -5.85
C MET A 277 16.91 -10.93 -7.14
N ALA A 278 16.81 -12.24 -7.34
CA ALA A 278 15.95 -12.83 -8.34
C ALA A 278 14.53 -12.94 -7.77
N LEU A 279 13.54 -12.93 -8.65
CA LEU A 279 12.16 -13.17 -8.28
C LEU A 279 11.98 -14.56 -7.65
N ASP A 280 12.77 -15.54 -8.09
CA ASP A 280 12.76 -16.90 -7.54
C ASP A 280 13.29 -17.01 -6.10
N ASP A 281 14.05 -16.02 -5.60
CA ASP A 281 14.52 -15.97 -4.21
C ASP A 281 13.37 -15.76 -3.20
N PHE A 282 12.21 -15.35 -3.69
CA PHE A 282 10.99 -15.15 -2.92
C PHE A 282 10.08 -16.35 -3.13
N GLU A 283 9.66 -17.05 -2.08
CA GLU A 283 8.74 -18.18 -2.18
C GLU A 283 7.29 -17.75 -1.89
N TYR A 284 7.07 -16.91 -0.87
CA TYR A 284 5.76 -16.56 -0.35
C TYR A 284 5.13 -15.33 -1.02
N TRP A 285 5.94 -14.36 -1.46
CA TRP A 285 5.50 -13.11 -2.08
C TRP A 285 5.85 -13.00 -3.56
N ARG A 286 6.44 -14.03 -4.16
CA ARG A 286 6.80 -14.07 -5.59
C ARG A 286 5.66 -13.63 -6.50
N GLY A 287 4.46 -14.17 -6.33
CA GLY A 287 3.30 -13.82 -7.16
C GLY A 287 2.89 -12.35 -7.02
N ASP A 288 3.08 -11.73 -5.86
CA ASP A 288 2.80 -10.30 -5.66
C ASP A 288 3.89 -9.44 -6.31
N LEU A 289 5.16 -9.83 -6.14
CA LEU A 289 6.30 -9.15 -6.74
C LEU A 289 6.30 -9.24 -8.27
N ALA A 290 5.96 -10.40 -8.84
CA ALA A 290 5.81 -10.60 -10.28
C ALA A 290 4.77 -9.61 -10.84
N ARG A 291 3.60 -9.50 -10.21
CA ARG A 291 2.57 -8.53 -10.60
C ARG A 291 3.05 -7.08 -10.53
N LEU A 292 3.86 -6.74 -9.53
CA LEU A 292 4.46 -5.40 -9.42
C LEU A 292 5.52 -5.16 -10.49
N LEU A 293 6.27 -6.19 -10.86
CA LEU A 293 7.28 -6.13 -11.91
C LEU A 293 6.63 -5.99 -13.29
N ASP A 294 5.57 -6.76 -13.56
CA ASP A 294 4.71 -6.62 -14.73
C ASP A 294 4.12 -5.21 -14.82
N LEU A 295 3.64 -4.65 -13.70
CA LEU A 295 3.13 -3.29 -13.68
C LEU A 295 4.23 -2.25 -13.99
N LYS A 296 5.44 -2.45 -13.48
CA LYS A 296 6.57 -1.55 -13.74
C LYS A 296 7.05 -1.61 -15.19
N ARG A 297 7.04 -2.80 -15.80
CA ARG A 297 7.49 -3.03 -17.19
C ARG A 297 6.37 -2.82 -18.22
N GLY A 298 5.12 -2.97 -17.81
CA GLY A 298 3.95 -2.84 -18.65
C GLY A 298 3.64 -1.40 -19.06
N PRO A 299 2.72 -1.23 -20.02
CA PRO A 299 2.35 0.09 -20.53
C PRO A 299 1.72 0.97 -19.43
N PRO A 300 1.80 2.30 -19.57
CA PRO A 300 1.10 3.23 -18.68
C PRO A 300 -0.41 2.96 -18.71
N GLU A 301 -1.05 2.99 -17.53
CA GLU A 301 -2.48 2.65 -17.40
C GLU A 301 -3.40 3.85 -17.69
N THR A 302 -2.85 5.08 -17.64
CA THR A 302 -3.60 6.31 -17.82
C THR A 302 -2.95 7.24 -18.84
N ILE A 303 -3.74 8.16 -19.42
CA ILE A 303 -3.24 9.20 -20.31
C ILE A 303 -2.24 10.10 -19.57
N ALA A 304 -2.56 10.48 -18.33
CA ALA A 304 -1.66 11.27 -17.50
C ALA A 304 -0.31 10.58 -17.27
N GLN A 305 -0.33 9.27 -17.00
CA GLN A 305 0.90 8.47 -16.96
C GLN A 305 1.63 8.48 -18.29
N THR A 306 0.93 8.26 -19.40
CA THR A 306 1.53 8.18 -20.75
C THR A 306 2.28 9.48 -21.09
N LEU A 307 1.73 10.64 -20.74
CA LEU A 307 2.35 11.94 -20.98
C LEU A 307 3.57 12.21 -20.09
N LEU A 308 3.67 11.55 -18.94
CA LEU A 308 4.74 11.71 -17.95
C LEU A 308 5.71 10.53 -17.90
N ASP A 309 5.52 9.51 -18.75
CA ASP A 309 6.27 8.27 -18.68
C ASP A 309 7.67 8.44 -19.26
N THR A 310 8.68 8.50 -18.38
CA THR A 310 10.09 8.63 -18.78
C THR A 310 10.84 7.30 -18.72
N ARG A 311 10.14 6.16 -18.61
CA ARG A 311 10.79 4.83 -18.54
C ARG A 311 11.58 4.49 -19.81
N ASP A 312 11.05 4.87 -20.96
CA ASP A 312 11.71 4.78 -22.25
C ASP A 312 11.80 6.19 -22.87
N PHE A 313 12.98 6.78 -22.80
CA PHE A 313 13.22 8.13 -23.32
C PHE A 313 12.97 8.22 -24.84
N SER A 314 13.17 7.13 -25.58
CA SER A 314 12.93 7.11 -27.03
C SER A 314 11.43 7.22 -27.33
N GLN A 315 10.60 6.44 -26.62
CA GLN A 315 9.14 6.52 -26.75
C GLN A 315 8.61 7.87 -26.26
N PHE A 316 9.10 8.37 -25.13
CA PHE A 316 8.76 9.68 -24.62
C PHE A 316 9.08 10.80 -25.62
N ALA A 317 10.28 10.79 -26.20
CA ALA A 317 10.68 11.76 -27.21
C ALA A 317 9.81 11.65 -28.48
N THR A 318 9.53 10.43 -28.94
CA THR A 318 8.67 10.18 -30.11
C THR A 318 7.26 10.73 -29.90
N LEU A 319 6.69 10.54 -28.71
CA LEU A 319 5.37 11.09 -28.33
C LEU A 319 5.37 12.62 -28.43
N TRP A 320 6.35 13.28 -27.81
CA TRP A 320 6.42 14.74 -27.83
C TRP A 320 6.77 15.31 -29.19
N ILE A 321 7.60 14.63 -29.99
CA ILE A 321 7.88 14.99 -31.39
C ILE A 321 6.61 14.88 -32.23
N ALA A 322 5.81 13.83 -32.06
CA ALA A 322 4.55 13.68 -32.77
C ALA A 322 3.57 14.80 -32.40
N ILE A 323 3.39 15.08 -31.11
CA ILE A 323 2.49 16.13 -30.62
C ILE A 323 2.94 17.51 -31.09
N LEU A 324 4.19 17.89 -30.81
CA LEU A 324 4.70 19.23 -31.15
C LEU A 324 4.93 19.39 -32.65
N GLY A 325 5.38 18.34 -33.33
CA GLY A 325 5.61 18.34 -34.78
C GLY A 325 4.32 18.54 -35.55
N VAL A 326 3.28 17.74 -35.26
CA VAL A 326 1.96 17.89 -35.91
C VAL A 326 1.35 19.24 -35.55
N PHE A 327 1.45 19.68 -34.30
CA PHE A 327 0.95 21.00 -33.89
C PHE A 327 1.62 22.14 -34.67
N LEU A 328 2.95 22.14 -34.75
CA LEU A 328 3.72 23.16 -35.47
C LEU A 328 3.38 23.17 -36.97
N ILE A 329 3.34 21.99 -37.59
CA ILE A 329 2.97 21.82 -39.00
C ILE A 329 1.56 22.36 -39.25
N THR A 330 0.60 22.06 -38.37
CA THR A 330 -0.79 22.53 -38.49
C THR A 330 -0.89 24.05 -38.41
N VAL A 331 -0.15 24.69 -37.50
CA VAL A 331 -0.10 26.15 -37.39
C VAL A 331 0.50 26.78 -38.66
N ILE A 332 1.58 26.20 -39.20
CA ILE A 332 2.22 26.72 -40.43
C ILE A 332 1.27 26.58 -41.62
N PHE A 333 0.66 25.41 -41.84
CA PHE A 333 -0.29 25.23 -42.94
C PHE A 333 -1.55 26.06 -42.76
N GLY A 334 -2.05 26.21 -41.53
CA GLY A 334 -3.19 27.07 -41.22
C GLY A 334 -2.92 28.54 -41.55
N THR A 335 -1.74 29.04 -41.18
CA THR A 335 -1.33 30.43 -41.48
C THR A 335 -1.14 30.65 -42.98
N LEU A 336 -0.46 29.73 -43.68
CA LEU A 336 -0.32 29.80 -45.14
C LEU A 336 -1.67 29.77 -45.84
N SER A 337 -2.56 28.86 -45.47
CA SER A 337 -3.91 28.75 -46.03
C SER A 337 -4.69 30.06 -45.84
N THR A 338 -4.59 30.67 -44.66
CA THR A 338 -5.23 31.96 -44.37
C THR A 338 -4.67 33.08 -45.25
N VAL A 339 -3.34 33.15 -45.42
CA VAL A 339 -2.70 34.16 -46.30
C VAL A 339 -3.12 33.97 -47.75
N TYR A 340 -3.15 32.73 -48.23
CA TYR A 340 -3.60 32.42 -49.59
C TYR A 340 -5.07 32.80 -49.81
N ALA A 341 -5.94 32.52 -48.84
CA ALA A 341 -7.34 32.91 -48.91
C ALA A 341 -7.51 34.44 -49.03
N ILE A 342 -6.75 35.23 -48.28
CA ILE A 342 -6.78 36.70 -48.37
C ILE A 342 -6.32 37.18 -49.75
N LYS A 343 -5.21 36.64 -50.26
CA LYS A 343 -4.71 37.01 -51.60
C LYS A 343 -5.70 36.62 -52.70
N GLN A 344 -6.29 35.43 -52.61
CA GLN A 344 -7.29 34.97 -53.56
C GLN A 344 -8.53 35.87 -53.54
N TYR A 345 -8.99 36.27 -52.36
CA TYR A 345 -10.09 37.23 -52.21
C TYR A 345 -9.78 38.57 -52.90
N GLN A 346 -8.59 39.13 -52.65
CA GLN A 346 -8.17 40.39 -53.28
C GLN A 346 -8.09 40.28 -54.81
N MET A 347 -7.58 39.17 -55.34
CA MET A 347 -7.52 38.93 -56.78
C MET A 347 -8.91 38.73 -57.38
N ALA A 348 -9.82 38.06 -56.68
CA ALA A 348 -11.21 37.89 -57.11
C ALA A 348 -11.94 39.25 -57.20
N VAL A 349 -11.75 40.13 -56.22
CA VAL A 349 -12.31 41.50 -56.25
C VAL A 349 -11.78 42.27 -57.47
N LYS A 350 -10.45 42.29 -57.69
CA LYS A 350 -9.87 42.96 -58.86
C LYS A 350 -10.33 42.37 -60.19
N SER A 351 -10.45 41.05 -60.27
CA SER A 351 -10.96 40.36 -61.46
C SER A 351 -12.42 40.70 -61.72
N TYR A 352 -13.23 40.79 -60.66
CA TYR A 352 -14.63 41.22 -60.75
C TYR A 352 -14.72 42.66 -61.28
N ASP A 353 -13.95 43.59 -60.71
CA ASP A 353 -13.92 44.99 -61.14
C ASP A 353 -13.54 45.13 -62.61
N LEU A 354 -12.51 44.39 -63.08
CA LEU A 354 -12.09 44.40 -64.48
C LEU A 354 -13.17 43.80 -65.42
N SER A 355 -13.81 42.71 -64.98
CA SER A 355 -14.90 42.09 -65.75
C SER A 355 -16.12 43.02 -65.85
N LEU A 356 -16.44 43.74 -64.78
CA LEU A 356 -17.51 44.73 -64.74
C LEU A 356 -17.20 45.89 -65.69
N ALA A 357 -15.97 46.42 -65.65
CA ALA A 357 -15.53 47.47 -66.57
C ALA A 357 -15.64 47.05 -68.04
N THR A 358 -15.22 45.82 -68.37
CA THR A 358 -15.31 45.26 -69.72
C THR A 358 -16.77 45.08 -70.16
N ALA A 359 -17.64 44.57 -69.28
CA ALA A 359 -19.06 44.42 -69.55
C ALA A 359 -19.75 45.77 -69.79
N CYS A 360 -19.42 46.80 -69.00
CA CYS A 360 -19.95 48.15 -69.18
C CYS A 360 -19.50 48.81 -70.50
N GLN A 361 -18.32 48.48 -71.02
CA GLN A 361 -17.90 48.93 -72.35
C GLN A 361 -18.72 48.27 -73.47
N GLN A 362 -19.07 46.99 -73.33
CA GLN A 362 -19.82 46.27 -74.37
C GLN A 362 -21.32 46.56 -74.33
N LEU A 363 -21.89 46.78 -73.14
CA LEU A 363 -23.34 46.94 -72.91
C LEU A 363 -23.58 48.12 -71.93
N PRO A 364 -23.51 49.38 -72.40
CA PRO A 364 -23.55 50.57 -71.54
C PRO A 364 -24.91 50.85 -70.87
N GLN A 365 -25.94 50.06 -71.18
CA GLN A 365 -27.30 50.26 -70.66
C GLN A 365 -27.70 49.28 -69.54
N LEU A 366 -26.77 48.52 -68.94
CA LEU A 366 -27.06 47.65 -67.79
C LEU A 366 -27.41 48.50 -66.55
N PRO A 367 -28.70 48.61 -66.17
CA PRO A 367 -29.11 49.51 -65.10
C PRO A 367 -28.71 48.92 -63.73
N GLY A 368 -28.03 49.72 -62.91
CA GLY A 368 -27.66 49.38 -61.53
C GLY A 368 -26.24 48.83 -61.32
N PHE A 369 -25.51 48.49 -62.39
CA PHE A 369 -24.15 47.91 -62.29
C PHE A 369 -23.05 48.81 -62.88
N CYS A 370 -23.36 49.65 -63.87
CA CYS A 370 -22.40 50.56 -64.49
C CYS A 370 -22.55 51.99 -63.93
N PRO A 371 -21.49 52.60 -63.37
CA PRO A 371 -21.54 54.00 -62.93
C PRO A 371 -21.67 54.93 -64.15
N LEU A 372 -22.62 55.86 -64.09
CA LEU A 372 -23.02 56.74 -65.22
C LEU A 372 -21.91 57.65 -65.77
N ASN A 373 -20.76 57.79 -65.09
CA ASN A 373 -19.69 58.73 -65.42
C ASN A 373 -18.29 58.09 -65.34
N ALA A 374 -18.06 56.94 -65.98
CA ALA A 374 -16.70 56.41 -66.12
C ALA A 374 -15.97 57.13 -67.29
N PRO A 375 -14.80 57.76 -67.07
CA PRO A 375 -14.04 58.36 -68.16
C PRO A 375 -13.50 57.25 -69.09
N PRO A 376 -13.46 57.49 -70.41
CA PRO A 376 -12.77 56.60 -71.34
C PRO A 376 -11.26 56.64 -71.07
N ILE A 377 -10.61 55.47 -71.12
CA ILE A 377 -9.16 55.29 -70.90
C ILE A 377 -8.36 56.08 -71.93
#